data_AF-A0A1F6G182-F1
#
_entry.id   AF-A0A1F6G182-F1
#
_cell.length_a   1.000
_cell.length_b   1.000
_cell.length_c   1.000
_cell.angle_alpha   90.00
_cell.angle_beta   90.00
_cell.angle_gamma   90.00
#
_symmetry.space_group_name_H-M   'P 1'
#
loop_
_entity.id
_entity.type
_entity.pdbx_description
1 polymer ?
#
loop_
_entity_poly.entity_id
_entity_poly.type
_entity_poly.pdbx_seq_one_letter_code
_entity_poly.pdbx_strand_id
1 'polypeptide(L)'
;MKISYKRGFTLIELLVVIAIIGILSSIVLASLNSARKKGRDARRISDIKQMQLALELSYDAAATYPLLFNTASVVTPGYISTVPTDPSTSVAYIYQPATATGGTLGACSATPCNSYVLEATLETAGHSALASDVDGTVLTDPNVACGTQGASEVEYCATP
;
A
#
# COMPACT_ATOMS: atom_id res chain seq x y z
N MET A 1 1.31 69.25 -17.60
CA MET A 1 1.58 68.14 -16.66
C MET A 1 0.35 67.24 -16.62
N LYS A 2 0.37 66.06 -17.26
CA LYS A 2 -0.78 65.14 -17.30
C LYS A 2 -0.87 64.39 -15.96
N ILE A 3 -1.91 64.64 -15.17
CA ILE A 3 -2.17 63.91 -13.93
C ILE A 3 -2.80 62.57 -14.29
N SER A 4 -2.08 61.47 -14.04
CA SER A 4 -2.56 60.11 -14.27
C SER A 4 -3.33 59.63 -13.05
N TYR A 5 -4.66 59.55 -13.15
CA TYR A 5 -5.51 58.94 -12.10
C TYR A 5 -5.20 57.44 -12.01
N LYS A 6 -4.52 57.01 -10.95
CA LYS A 6 -4.39 55.59 -10.63
C LYS A 6 -5.75 55.08 -10.12
N ARG A 7 -6.33 54.11 -10.81
CA ARG A 7 -7.53 53.40 -10.34
C ARG A 7 -7.13 52.50 -9.17
N GLY A 8 -7.70 52.74 -7.99
CA GLY A 8 -7.58 51.86 -6.83
C GLY A 8 -8.68 50.80 -6.84
N PHE A 9 -8.40 49.64 -6.24
CA PHE A 9 -9.39 48.60 -6.00
C PHE A 9 -10.39 49.07 -4.94
N THR A 10 -11.68 48.78 -5.15
CA THR A 10 -12.73 48.98 -4.16
C THR A 10 -12.70 47.85 -3.12
N LEU A 11 -13.15 48.14 -1.88
CA LEU A 11 -13.25 47.13 -0.83
C LEU A 11 -14.17 45.96 -1.23
N ILE A 12 -15.22 46.25 -2.01
CA ILE A 12 -16.15 45.22 -2.48
C ILE A 12 -15.52 44.29 -3.52
N GLU A 13 -14.67 44.81 -4.41
CA GLU A 13 -13.92 43.99 -5.37
C GLU A 13 -12.97 43.03 -4.65
N LEU A 14 -12.27 43.50 -3.61
CA LEU A 14 -11.38 42.64 -2.84
C LEU A 14 -12.16 41.58 -2.05
N LEU A 15 -13.32 41.95 -1.48
CA LEU A 15 -14.17 41.04 -0.72
C LEU A 15 -14.73 39.91 -1.59
N VAL A 16 -15.17 40.22 -2.82
CA VAL A 16 -15.67 39.19 -3.76
C VAL A 16 -14.57 38.21 -4.14
N VAL A 17 -13.34 38.68 -4.35
CA VAL A 17 -12.22 37.81 -4.75
C VAL A 17 -11.89 36.80 -3.66
N ILE A 18 -11.77 37.23 -2.40
CA ILE A 18 -11.48 36.29 -1.30
C ILE A 18 -12.63 35.32 -1.08
N ALA A 19 -13.87 35.73 -1.31
CA ALA A 19 -15.04 34.85 -1.23
C ALA A 19 -14.97 33.74 -2.30
N ILE A 20 -14.65 34.09 -3.55
CA ILE A 20 -14.51 33.10 -4.63
C ILE A 20 -13.33 32.15 -4.36
N ILE A 21 -12.17 32.67 -3.94
CA ILE A 21 -11.00 31.85 -3.60
C ILE A 21 -11.34 30.88 -2.45
N GLY A 22 -12.09 31.34 -1.44
CA GLY A 22 -12.52 30.49 -0.32
C GLY A 22 -13.41 29.32 -0.77
N ILE A 23 -14.40 29.59 -1.64
CA ILE A 23 -15.28 28.56 -2.18
C ILE A 23 -14.48 27.53 -2.98
N LEU A 24 -13.66 27.99 -3.93
CA LEU A 24 -12.86 27.10 -4.78
C LEU A 24 -11.86 26.27 -3.97
N SER A 25 -11.21 26.88 -2.98
CA SER A 25 -10.21 26.20 -2.13
C SER A 25 -10.84 25.09 -1.28
N SER A 26 -12.07 25.27 -0.80
CA SER A 26 -12.74 24.25 0.02
C SER A 26 -13.04 22.97 -0.76
N ILE A 27 -13.47 23.08 -2.02
CA ILE A 27 -13.73 21.94 -2.90
C ILE A 27 -12.43 21.19 -3.23
N VAL A 28 -11.34 21.92 -3.48
CA VAL A 28 -10.02 21.33 -3.81
C VAL A 28 -9.44 20.56 -2.62
N LEU A 29 -9.59 21.06 -1.40
CA LEU A 29 -9.08 20.37 -0.20
C LEU A 29 -9.78 19.03 0.04
N ALA A 30 -11.09 18.94 -0.20
CA ALA A 30 -11.84 17.70 -0.05
C ALA A 30 -11.37 16.62 -1.05
N SER A 31 -11.11 16.99 -2.31
CA SER A 31 -10.66 16.04 -3.34
C SER A 31 -9.21 15.58 -3.13
N LEU A 32 -8.34 16.47 -2.63
CA LEU A 32 -6.93 16.16 -2.39
C LEU A 32 -6.73 15.05 -1.33
N ASN A 33 -7.57 15.02 -0.29
CA ASN A 33 -7.48 13.99 0.73
C ASN A 33 -7.75 12.58 0.17
N SER A 34 -8.76 12.43 -0.70
CA SER A 34 -9.03 11.16 -1.37
C SER A 34 -7.89 10.77 -2.32
N ALA A 35 -7.36 11.72 -3.10
CA ALA A 35 -6.24 11.48 -4.00
C ALA A 35 -4.97 10.99 -3.26
N ARG A 36 -4.68 11.56 -2.09
CA ARG A 36 -3.55 11.15 -1.24
C ARG A 36 -3.70 9.72 -0.73
N LYS A 37 -4.91 9.32 -0.30
CA LYS A 37 -5.19 7.93 0.13
C LYS A 37 -4.93 6.95 -1.01
N LYS A 38 -5.50 7.20 -2.19
CA LYS A 38 -5.28 6.38 -3.39
C LYS A 38 -3.81 6.29 -3.80
N GLY A 39 -3.07 7.39 -3.67
CA GLY A 39 -1.62 7.40 -3.95
C GLY A 39 -0.82 6.53 -2.99
N ARG A 40 -1.19 6.50 -1.70
CA ARG A 40 -0.57 5.60 -0.72
C ARG A 40 -0.96 4.14 -0.95
N ASP A 41 -2.21 3.87 -1.30
CA ASP A 41 -2.65 2.51 -1.64
C ASP A 41 -1.91 1.96 -2.86
N ALA A 42 -1.74 2.77 -3.92
CA ALA A 42 -0.92 2.41 -5.07
C ALA A 42 0.54 2.13 -4.68
N ARG A 43 1.09 2.88 -3.72
CA ARG A 43 2.43 2.63 -3.18
C ARG A 43 2.51 1.29 -2.44
N ARG A 44 1.56 1.01 -1.54
CA ARG A 44 1.48 -0.27 -0.82
C ARG A 44 1.47 -1.46 -1.77
N ILE A 45 0.62 -1.41 -2.80
CA ILE A 45 0.53 -2.49 -3.79
C ILE A 45 1.84 -2.65 -4.57
N SER A 46 2.48 -1.54 -4.94
CA SER A 46 3.80 -1.58 -5.60
C SER A 46 4.87 -2.17 -4.70
N ASP A 47 4.86 -1.85 -3.40
CA ASP A 47 5.81 -2.36 -2.43
C ASP A 47 5.63 -3.88 -2.22
N ILE A 48 4.40 -4.37 -2.10
CA ILE A 48 4.10 -5.81 -2.02
C ILE A 48 4.60 -6.55 -3.26
N LYS A 49 4.39 -6.00 -4.46
CA LYS A 49 4.90 -6.60 -5.71
C LYS A 49 6.43 -6.65 -5.78
N GLN A 50 7.11 -5.63 -5.24
CA GLN A 50 8.57 -5.64 -5.14
C GLN A 50 9.05 -6.72 -4.16
N MET A 51 8.34 -6.90 -3.04
CA MET A 51 8.63 -7.96 -2.09
C MET A 51 8.42 -9.35 -2.69
N GLN A 52 7.33 -9.57 -3.45
CA GLN A 52 7.10 -10.82 -4.18
C GLN A 52 8.27 -11.13 -5.11
N LEU A 53 8.67 -10.18 -5.95
CA LEU A 53 9.81 -10.38 -6.86
C LEU A 53 11.10 -10.75 -6.11
N ALA A 54 11.37 -10.10 -4.97
CA ALA A 54 12.52 -10.42 -4.15
C ALA A 54 12.45 -11.84 -3.53
N LEU A 55 11.24 -12.28 -3.17
CA LEU A 55 11.00 -13.63 -2.67
C LEU A 55 11.22 -14.68 -3.75
N GLU A 56 10.72 -14.46 -4.97
CA GLU A 56 10.96 -15.36 -6.10
C GLU A 56 12.46 -15.51 -6.39
N LEU A 57 13.20 -14.40 -6.42
CA LEU A 57 14.66 -14.43 -6.59
C LEU A 57 15.36 -15.19 -5.45
N SER A 58 14.86 -15.05 -4.21
CA SER A 58 15.40 -15.79 -3.07
C SER A 58 15.13 -17.29 -3.16
N TYR A 59 13.96 -17.67 -3.70
CA TYR A 59 13.57 -19.06 -3.89
C TYR A 59 14.40 -19.71 -4.99
N ASP A 60 14.65 -19.01 -6.11
CA ASP A 60 15.52 -19.49 -7.18
C ASP A 60 16.95 -19.79 -6.68
N ALA A 61 17.43 -19.05 -5.68
CA ALA A 61 18.77 -19.22 -5.13
C ALA A 61 18.88 -20.33 -4.07
N ALA A 62 17.85 -20.51 -3.22
CA ALA A 62 17.92 -21.37 -2.04
C ALA A 62 16.91 -22.53 -2.03
N ALA A 63 16.02 -22.62 -3.03
CA ALA A 63 14.89 -23.55 -3.10
C ALA A 63 13.98 -23.52 -1.87
N THR A 64 13.94 -22.38 -1.16
CA THR A 64 13.09 -22.14 0.01
C THR A 64 12.88 -20.65 0.18
N TYR A 65 11.68 -20.26 0.62
CA TYR A 65 11.45 -18.91 1.13
C TYR A 65 12.08 -18.73 2.52
N PRO A 66 12.53 -17.51 2.86
CA PRO A 66 13.14 -17.22 4.15
C PRO A 66 12.13 -17.27 5.30
N LEU A 67 12.56 -17.62 6.51
CA LEU A 67 11.67 -17.60 7.69
C LEU A 67 11.27 -16.17 8.12
N LEU A 68 12.06 -15.17 7.71
CA LEU A 68 11.84 -13.76 8.04
C LEU A 68 12.15 -12.90 6.81
N PHE A 69 11.30 -11.92 6.54
CA PHE A 69 11.57 -10.89 5.53
C PHE A 69 12.24 -9.68 6.17
N ASN A 70 13.57 -9.62 6.09
CA ASN A 70 14.36 -8.55 6.71
C ASN A 70 15.61 -8.24 5.87
N THR A 71 16.40 -7.27 6.32
CA THR A 71 17.62 -6.86 5.62
C THR A 71 18.60 -8.01 5.40
N ALA A 72 18.79 -8.91 6.38
CA ALA A 72 19.70 -10.04 6.26
C ALA A 72 19.23 -11.07 5.22
N SER A 73 17.92 -11.33 5.14
CA SER A 73 17.35 -12.34 4.25
C SER A 73 17.19 -11.86 2.80
N VAL A 74 16.92 -10.58 2.56
CA VAL A 74 16.57 -10.08 1.22
C VAL A 74 17.38 -8.88 0.72
N VAL A 75 17.93 -8.04 1.60
CA VAL A 75 18.71 -6.86 1.19
C VAL A 75 20.19 -7.20 1.05
N THR A 76 20.78 -7.85 2.05
CA THR A 76 22.19 -8.26 2.04
C THR A 76 22.54 -9.17 0.85
N PRO A 77 21.69 -10.16 0.47
CA PRO A 77 21.92 -10.95 -0.74
C PRO A 77 21.67 -10.17 -2.05
N GLY A 78 21.05 -8.99 -1.98
CA GLY A 78 20.80 -8.12 -3.13
C GLY A 78 19.50 -8.39 -3.88
N TYR A 79 18.52 -9.08 -3.28
CA TYR A 79 17.22 -9.34 -3.92
C TYR A 79 16.30 -8.10 -3.93
N ILE A 80 16.49 -7.19 -2.98
CA ILE A 80 15.80 -5.89 -2.93
C ILE A 80 16.72 -4.83 -2.31
N SER A 81 16.61 -3.56 -2.74
CA SER A 81 17.50 -2.50 -2.25
C SER A 81 17.23 -2.07 -0.80
N THR A 82 15.96 -2.13 -0.36
CA THR A 82 15.52 -1.80 0.99
C THR A 82 14.25 -2.55 1.30
N VAL A 83 14.01 -2.92 2.56
CA VAL A 83 12.72 -3.48 2.99
C VAL A 83 11.67 -2.36 2.96
N PRO A 84 10.61 -2.46 2.14
CA PRO A 84 9.56 -1.45 2.11
C PRO A 84 8.78 -1.40 3.41
N THR A 85 8.26 -0.21 3.74
CA THR A 85 7.42 0.03 4.92
C THR A 85 6.20 0.83 4.52
N ASP A 86 5.10 0.67 5.26
CA ASP A 86 3.85 1.38 5.01
C ASP A 86 4.06 2.91 4.97
N PRO A 87 3.56 3.61 3.94
CA PRO A 87 3.78 5.05 3.77
C PRO A 87 3.06 5.92 4.82
N SER A 88 2.09 5.39 5.56
CA SER A 88 1.36 6.11 6.61
C SER A 88 1.93 5.83 8.00
N THR A 89 2.30 4.58 8.29
CA THR A 89 2.72 4.18 9.65
C THR A 89 4.24 3.95 9.78
N SER A 90 4.96 3.82 8.67
CA SER A 90 6.37 3.40 8.63
C SER A 90 6.62 2.03 9.27
N VAL A 91 5.59 1.19 9.37
CA VAL A 91 5.67 -0.20 9.85
C VAL A 91 5.91 -1.14 8.66
N ALA A 92 6.66 -2.23 8.86
CA ALA A 92 6.86 -3.24 7.83
C ALA A 92 5.55 -3.95 7.46
N TYR A 93 5.43 -4.36 6.20
CA TYR A 93 4.32 -5.21 5.76
C TYR A 93 4.35 -6.57 6.43
N ILE A 94 3.18 -7.20 6.54
CA ILE A 94 3.07 -8.55 7.08
C ILE A 94 3.64 -9.52 6.05
N TYR A 95 4.57 -10.35 6.52
CA TYR A 95 5.14 -11.46 5.77
C TYR A 95 5.07 -12.69 6.65
N GLN A 96 4.39 -13.73 6.15
CA GLN A 96 4.32 -15.01 6.84
C GLN A 96 4.78 -16.12 5.88
N PRO A 97 5.93 -16.77 6.16
CA PRO A 97 6.34 -17.93 5.39
C PRO A 97 5.38 -19.08 5.66
N ALA A 98 5.15 -19.89 4.64
CA ALA A 98 4.16 -20.94 4.68
C ALA A 98 4.63 -22.24 4.02
N THR A 99 3.95 -23.31 4.39
CA THR A 99 4.07 -24.62 3.73
C THR A 99 2.73 -24.97 3.11
N ALA A 100 2.69 -25.13 1.80
CA ALA A 100 1.49 -25.58 1.10
C ALA A 100 1.28 -27.08 1.35
N THR A 101 0.23 -27.43 2.10
CA THR A 101 -0.17 -28.82 2.34
C THR A 101 -1.61 -29.01 1.87
N GLY A 102 -1.82 -29.64 0.72
CA GLY A 102 -3.15 -30.04 0.26
C GLY A 102 -4.15 -28.90 0.02
N GLY A 103 -3.67 -27.69 -0.33
CA GLY A 103 -4.53 -26.54 -0.67
C GLY A 103 -4.78 -25.55 0.47
N THR A 104 -4.25 -25.80 1.67
CA THR A 104 -4.23 -24.85 2.80
C THR A 104 -2.78 -24.48 3.11
N LEU A 105 -2.52 -23.20 3.43
CA LEU A 105 -1.20 -22.79 3.89
C LEU A 105 -1.11 -22.97 5.41
N GLY A 106 -0.09 -23.70 5.85
CA GLY A 106 0.30 -23.76 7.26
C GLY A 106 1.48 -22.83 7.52
N ALA A 107 1.55 -22.23 8.72
CA ALA A 107 2.72 -21.42 9.11
C ALA A 107 4.00 -22.27 9.00
N CYS A 108 5.03 -21.74 8.35
CA CYS A 108 6.31 -22.41 8.22
C CYS A 108 7.24 -21.97 9.36
N SER A 109 7.64 -22.92 10.20
CA SER A 109 8.58 -22.69 11.32
C SER A 109 9.95 -23.35 11.13
N ALA A 110 10.10 -24.15 10.06
CA ALA A 110 11.35 -24.80 9.70
C ALA A 110 11.45 -24.97 8.18
N THR A 111 12.65 -24.76 7.62
CA THR A 111 12.92 -24.92 6.19
C THR A 111 12.82 -26.38 5.74
N PRO A 112 12.37 -26.67 4.49
CA PRO A 112 12.05 -25.70 3.44
C PRO A 112 10.61 -25.16 3.52
N CYS A 113 10.48 -23.84 3.38
CA CYS A 113 9.19 -23.17 3.16
C CYS A 113 8.97 -23.02 1.65
N ASN A 114 7.85 -23.52 1.14
CA ASN A 114 7.53 -23.54 -0.29
C ASN A 114 6.38 -22.59 -0.67
N SER A 115 5.85 -21.84 0.29
CA SER A 115 4.84 -20.81 0.05
C SER A 115 5.04 -19.63 1.01
N TYR A 116 4.28 -18.56 0.82
CA TYR A 116 4.22 -17.41 1.73
C TYR A 116 2.90 -16.67 1.55
N VAL A 117 2.59 -15.80 2.53
CA VAL A 117 1.55 -14.78 2.41
C VAL A 117 2.17 -13.43 2.72
N LEU A 118 1.95 -12.47 1.84
CA LEU A 118 2.20 -11.05 2.05
C LEU A 118 0.86 -10.35 2.21
N GLU A 119 0.75 -9.46 3.20
CA GLU A 119 -0.47 -8.70 3.46
C GLU A 119 -0.17 -7.21 3.63
N ALA A 120 -1.00 -6.38 3.01
CA ALA A 120 -1.05 -4.94 3.21
C ALA A 120 -2.49 -4.46 3.40
N THR A 121 -2.73 -3.64 4.43
CA THR A 121 -4.04 -2.99 4.62
C THR A 121 -4.11 -1.67 3.85
N LEU A 122 -5.03 -1.56 2.91
CA LEU A 122 -5.31 -0.35 2.15
C LEU A 122 -6.19 0.63 2.95
N GLU A 123 -6.14 1.91 2.61
CA GLU A 123 -6.97 2.95 3.24
C GLU A 123 -8.33 3.14 2.56
N THR A 124 -8.47 2.61 1.34
CA THR A 124 -9.66 2.76 0.52
C THR A 124 -10.24 1.39 0.21
N ALA A 125 -11.48 1.16 0.62
CA ALA A 125 -12.21 -0.06 0.27
C ALA A 125 -12.56 -0.10 -1.22
N GLY A 126 -12.69 -1.31 -1.77
CA GLY A 126 -13.07 -1.53 -3.17
C GLY A 126 -12.03 -1.03 -4.18
N HIS A 127 -10.75 -0.98 -3.79
CA HIS A 127 -9.66 -0.76 -4.72
C HIS A 127 -9.64 -1.90 -5.76
N SER A 128 -9.42 -1.61 -7.04
CA SER A 128 -9.52 -2.62 -8.11
C SER A 128 -8.52 -3.77 -8.00
N ALA A 129 -7.47 -3.60 -7.18
CA ALA A 129 -6.50 -4.65 -6.89
C ALA A 129 -7.06 -5.75 -5.98
N LEU A 130 -8.06 -5.40 -5.16
CA LEU A 130 -8.77 -6.30 -4.24
C LEU A 130 -9.78 -7.24 -4.95
N ALA A 131 -9.84 -7.17 -6.29
CA ALA A 131 -10.65 -8.09 -7.07
C ALA A 131 -9.83 -9.27 -7.62
N SER A 132 -8.53 -9.26 -7.37
CA SER A 132 -7.54 -10.15 -8.01
C SER A 132 -6.48 -10.66 -7.05
N ASP A 133 -6.57 -10.26 -5.79
CA ASP A 133 -5.80 -10.79 -4.68
C ASP A 133 -6.38 -12.11 -4.19
N VAL A 134 -5.73 -12.63 -3.16
CA VAL A 134 -6.13 -13.88 -2.52
C VAL A 134 -7.13 -13.57 -1.43
N ASP A 135 -8.33 -14.14 -1.53
CA ASP A 135 -9.40 -13.91 -0.56
C ASP A 135 -9.49 -15.03 0.49
N GLY A 136 -9.91 -14.68 1.70
CA GLY A 136 -10.33 -15.63 2.73
C GLY A 136 -9.20 -16.12 3.66
N THR A 137 -9.44 -17.26 4.31
CA THR A 137 -8.49 -17.84 5.27
C THR A 137 -7.41 -18.62 4.51
N VAL A 138 -6.35 -17.90 4.15
CA VAL A 138 -5.22 -18.49 3.42
C VAL A 138 -4.30 -19.27 4.36
N LEU A 139 -4.16 -18.80 5.61
CA LEU A 139 -3.37 -19.43 6.67
C LEU A 139 -4.24 -19.87 7.83
N THR A 140 -3.83 -20.94 8.53
CA THR A 140 -4.44 -21.32 9.83
C THR A 140 -4.06 -20.38 10.98
N ASP A 141 -3.25 -19.35 10.71
CA ASP A 141 -2.84 -18.33 11.67
C ASP A 141 -3.92 -17.24 11.77
N PRO A 142 -4.49 -16.96 12.95
CA PRO A 142 -5.50 -15.91 13.11
C PRO A 142 -4.98 -14.49 12.85
N ASN A 143 -3.67 -14.27 12.74
CA ASN A 143 -3.07 -12.95 12.56
C ASN A 143 -2.85 -12.54 11.10
N VAL A 144 -3.13 -13.41 10.13
CA VAL A 144 -3.03 -13.10 8.69
C VAL A 144 -4.37 -13.43 8.06
N ALA A 145 -5.18 -12.41 7.82
CA ALA A 145 -6.53 -12.54 7.31
C ALA A 145 -6.64 -11.78 6.00
N CYS A 146 -6.74 -12.52 4.90
CA CYS A 146 -6.80 -11.95 3.56
C CYS A 146 -8.21 -11.53 3.16
N GLY A 147 -8.90 -10.86 4.08
CA GLY A 147 -10.26 -10.37 3.86
C GLY A 147 -11.25 -11.46 3.45
N THR A 148 -12.41 -11.00 3.00
CA THR A 148 -13.37 -11.80 2.24
C THR A 148 -13.91 -10.87 1.16
N GLN A 149 -13.96 -11.36 -0.08
CA GLN A 149 -14.38 -10.60 -1.24
C GLN A 149 -15.58 -9.68 -0.97
N GLY A 150 -15.40 -8.37 -1.04
CA GLY A 150 -16.48 -7.44 -0.76
C GLY A 150 -16.19 -5.95 -0.94
N ALA A 151 -17.26 -5.15 -1.05
CA ALA A 151 -17.15 -3.70 -1.25
C ALA A 151 -16.51 -2.93 -0.06
N SER A 152 -16.34 -3.60 1.09
CA SER A 152 -15.72 -3.06 2.31
C SER A 152 -14.33 -3.63 2.59
N GLU A 153 -13.83 -4.50 1.71
CA GLU A 153 -12.51 -5.12 1.84
C GLU A 153 -11.40 -4.09 1.69
N VAL A 154 -10.35 -4.25 2.50
CA VAL A 154 -9.17 -3.38 2.50
C VAL A 154 -7.87 -4.18 2.59
N GLU A 155 -7.94 -5.46 2.91
CA GLU A 155 -6.79 -6.35 3.08
C GLU A 155 -6.34 -6.88 1.72
N TYR A 156 -5.20 -6.38 1.23
CA TYR A 156 -4.59 -6.89 0.00
C TYR A 156 -3.60 -8.00 0.33
N CYS A 157 -3.88 -9.21 -0.15
CA CYS A 157 -3.03 -10.37 0.05
C CYS A 157 -2.38 -10.90 -1.22
N ALA A 158 -1.15 -11.36 -1.10
CA ALA A 158 -0.41 -11.96 -2.19
C ALA A 158 0.31 -13.23 -1.75
N THR A 159 0.13 -14.30 -2.53
CA THR A 159 0.86 -15.58 -2.42
C THR A 159 1.81 -15.72 -3.60
N PRO A 160 2.77 -16.68 -3.58
CA PRO A 160 3.51 -17.05 -4.78
C PRO A 160 2.61 -17.54 -5.91
#